data_AF-A0A7U3NR66-F1
#
_entry.id   AF-A0A7U3NR66-F1
#
_cell.length_a   1.000
_cell.length_b   1.000
_cell.length_c   1.000
_cell.angle_alpha   90.00
_cell.angle_beta   90.00
_cell.angle_gamma   90.00
#
_symmetry.space_group_name_H-M   'P 1'
#
loop_
_entity.id
_entity.type
_entity.pdbx_description
1 polymer ?
#
loop_
_entity_poly.entity_id
_entity_poly.type
_entity_poly.pdbx_seq_one_letter_code
_entity_poly.pdbx_strand_id
1 'polypeptide(L)'
;VGVPYMVVFLNKVDMVDDEELLELVEMEVRDLLSEYEFPGDDVPVIAGSALKALEGEEQYEAKVLELMEAVDTYIPEPVRDTEKPFMMPVEDVFSITGRGTVATGRVERGQVKVGDEVEIVGIAEEISKTTVTGVEMFRKLLDYAEAGDNIGALLRGVTREQIQRGQVLAKPGTITPHTKFEAEVYVLSKEEGGRHTPFFANYRPQFYFRTTDVTGVVELPEGTEMVMPGDNVSMTVELIHPIAIEDGTRFSIREGG
;
A
#
# COMPACT_ATOMS: atom_id res chain seq x y z
N VAL A 1 6.47 5.11 -2.34
CA VAL A 1 5.94 4.09 -1.39
C VAL A 1 6.61 4.38 -0.06
N GLY A 2 5.88 4.82 0.97
CA GLY A 2 6.47 5.32 2.23
C GLY A 2 6.96 4.18 3.15
N VAL A 3 8.00 3.47 2.74
CA VAL A 3 8.64 2.39 3.51
C VAL A 3 9.55 3.01 4.58
N PRO A 4 9.28 2.82 5.88
CA PRO A 4 10.01 3.52 6.95
C PRO A 4 11.30 2.81 7.40
N TYR A 5 11.39 1.49 7.18
CA TYR A 5 12.54 0.67 7.60
C TYR A 5 12.89 -0.33 6.50
N MET A 6 14.17 -0.63 6.37
CA MET A 6 14.69 -1.61 5.42
C MET A 6 15.77 -2.46 6.09
N VAL A 7 15.86 -3.71 5.68
CA VAL A 7 16.98 -4.61 6.00
C VAL A 7 17.48 -5.13 4.66
N VAL A 8 18.80 -5.17 4.48
CA VAL A 8 19.43 -5.58 3.22
C VAL A 8 19.99 -7.00 3.38
N PHE A 9 19.76 -7.83 2.36
CA PHE A 9 20.41 -9.13 2.23
C PHE A 9 21.27 -9.16 0.97
N LEU A 10 22.60 -9.12 1.11
CA LEU A 10 23.55 -9.28 0.02
C LEU A 10 23.60 -10.76 -0.37
N ASN A 11 22.80 -11.12 -1.36
CA ASN A 11 22.66 -12.50 -1.83
C ASN A 11 23.79 -12.90 -2.79
N LYS A 12 23.95 -14.22 -3.02
CA LYS A 12 24.94 -14.84 -3.92
C LYS A 12 26.39 -14.71 -3.46
N VAL A 13 26.62 -14.65 -2.15
CA VAL A 13 27.99 -14.67 -1.59
C VAL A 13 28.75 -15.95 -1.95
N ASP A 14 28.05 -17.05 -2.25
CA ASP A 14 28.64 -18.30 -2.74
C ASP A 14 29.32 -18.17 -4.13
N MET A 15 29.06 -17.08 -4.85
CA MET A 15 29.63 -16.78 -6.17
C MET A 15 30.76 -15.74 -6.09
N VAL A 16 31.11 -15.27 -4.89
CA VAL A 16 32.10 -14.22 -4.66
C VAL A 16 33.21 -14.76 -3.78
N ASP A 17 34.39 -14.92 -4.36
CA ASP A 17 35.57 -15.45 -3.67
C ASP A 17 36.42 -14.35 -2.99
N ASP A 18 36.08 -13.07 -3.21
CA ASP A 18 36.84 -11.90 -2.78
C ASP A 18 36.07 -11.10 -1.71
N GLU A 19 36.63 -11.07 -0.51
CA GLU A 19 36.06 -10.35 0.64
C GLU A 19 36.09 -8.83 0.44
N GLU A 20 37.10 -8.29 -0.24
CA GLU A 20 37.20 -6.84 -0.52
C GLU A 20 36.08 -6.39 -1.46
N LEU A 21 35.64 -7.25 -2.38
CA LEU A 21 34.53 -6.96 -3.27
C LEU A 21 33.19 -6.89 -2.51
N LEU A 22 33.00 -7.74 -1.50
CA LEU A 22 31.78 -7.72 -0.67
C LEU A 22 31.71 -6.44 0.16
N GLU A 23 32.83 -6.04 0.77
CA GLU A 23 32.92 -4.77 1.51
C GLU A 23 32.64 -3.57 0.62
N LEU A 24 33.18 -3.56 -0.60
CA LEU A 24 32.93 -2.49 -1.57
C LEU A 24 31.44 -2.40 -1.95
N VAL A 25 30.79 -3.54 -2.22
CA VAL A 25 29.37 -3.58 -2.55
C VAL A 25 28.51 -3.13 -1.36
N GLU A 26 28.88 -3.52 -0.14
CA GLU A 26 28.19 -3.04 1.05
C GLU A 26 28.29 -1.51 1.17
N MET A 27 29.47 -0.93 0.98
CA MET A 27 29.65 0.52 0.98
C MET A 27 28.77 1.21 -0.07
N GLU A 28 28.76 0.71 -1.32
CA GLU A 28 27.91 1.28 -2.39
C GLU A 28 26.41 1.20 -2.05
N VAL A 29 25.96 0.13 -1.40
CA VAL A 29 24.57 -0.01 -0.96
C VAL A 29 24.25 0.99 0.15
N ARG A 30 25.15 1.19 1.12
CA ARG A 30 24.95 2.16 2.20
C ARG A 30 24.92 3.60 1.69
N ASP A 31 25.79 3.93 0.74
CA ASP A 31 25.79 5.23 0.07
C ASP A 31 24.48 5.47 -0.68
N LEU A 32 23.99 4.46 -1.42
CA LEU A 32 22.71 4.53 -2.11
C LEU A 32 21.53 4.71 -1.15
N LEU A 33 21.51 3.98 -0.03
CA LEU A 33 20.48 4.17 1.00
C LEU A 33 20.50 5.61 1.53
N SER A 34 21.69 6.15 1.80
CA SER A 34 21.87 7.51 2.29
C SER A 34 21.44 8.57 1.27
N GLU A 35 21.68 8.34 -0.03
CA GLU A 35 21.22 9.20 -1.13
C GLU A 35 19.68 9.34 -1.13
N TYR A 36 18.96 8.27 -0.79
CA TYR A 36 17.50 8.25 -0.66
C TYR A 36 17.00 8.50 0.77
N GLU A 37 17.81 9.17 1.60
CA GLU A 37 17.47 9.60 2.96
C GLU A 37 17.16 8.47 3.95
N PHE A 38 17.59 7.23 3.67
CA PHE A 38 17.63 6.15 4.65
C PHE A 38 18.89 6.25 5.51
N PRO A 39 18.89 5.74 6.75
CA PRO A 39 20.07 5.75 7.61
C PRO A 39 21.06 4.65 7.17
N GLY A 40 21.76 4.87 6.05
CA GLY A 40 22.60 3.88 5.39
C GLY A 40 23.62 3.22 6.32
N ASP A 41 24.18 3.95 7.28
CA ASP A 41 25.12 3.42 8.28
C ASP A 41 24.45 2.52 9.33
N ASP A 42 23.17 2.74 9.64
CA ASP A 42 22.44 2.01 10.68
C ASP A 42 21.62 0.83 10.12
N VAL A 43 21.36 0.80 8.81
CA VAL A 43 20.61 -0.30 8.18
C VAL A 43 21.38 -1.61 8.33
N PRO A 44 20.76 -2.69 8.83
CA PRO A 44 21.40 -3.99 8.89
C PRO A 44 21.61 -4.55 7.47
N VAL A 45 22.84 -4.98 7.21
CA VAL A 45 23.24 -5.62 5.96
C VAL A 45 23.76 -7.01 6.30
N ILE A 46 23.11 -8.05 5.78
CA ILE A 46 23.47 -9.44 6.02
C ILE A 46 23.92 -10.05 4.69
N ALA A 47 25.13 -10.61 4.65
CA ALA A 47 25.67 -11.26 3.47
C ALA A 47 25.47 -12.78 3.54
N GLY A 48 24.92 -13.40 2.49
CA GLY A 48 24.70 -14.83 2.45
C GLY A 48 24.32 -15.39 1.06
N SER A 49 23.88 -16.64 1.04
CA SER A 49 23.39 -17.30 -0.17
C SER A 49 22.05 -17.96 0.08
N ALA A 50 21.00 -17.42 -0.53
CA ALA A 50 19.67 -18.00 -0.45
C ALA A 50 19.60 -19.36 -1.18
N LEU A 51 20.39 -19.56 -2.23
CA LEU A 51 20.46 -20.84 -2.94
C LEU A 51 21.05 -21.92 -2.03
N LYS A 52 22.21 -21.65 -1.45
CA LYS A 52 22.89 -22.62 -0.58
C LYS A 52 22.14 -22.90 0.71
N ALA A 53 21.47 -21.90 1.28
CA ALA A 53 20.55 -22.10 2.39
C ALA A 53 19.42 -23.06 2.01
N LEU A 54 18.81 -22.90 0.82
CA LEU A 54 17.75 -23.80 0.33
C LEU A 54 18.25 -25.21 0.04
N GLU A 55 19.51 -25.37 -0.35
CA GLU A 55 20.19 -26.66 -0.54
C GLU A 55 20.54 -27.36 0.79
N GLY A 56 20.37 -26.68 1.93
CA GLY A 56 20.60 -27.22 3.27
C GLY A 56 22.02 -27.03 3.81
N GLU A 57 22.78 -26.07 3.28
CA GLU A 57 24.11 -25.76 3.81
C GLU A 57 23.99 -24.92 5.09
N GLU A 58 24.31 -25.51 6.25
CA GLU A 58 24.10 -24.94 7.59
C GLU A 58 24.64 -23.51 7.75
N GLN A 59 25.82 -23.21 7.18
CA GLN A 59 26.42 -21.87 7.28
C GLN A 59 25.58 -20.78 6.61
N TYR A 60 24.84 -21.12 5.56
CA TYR A 60 23.98 -20.18 4.84
C TYR A 60 22.54 -20.18 5.40
N GLU A 61 22.06 -21.31 5.94
CA GLU A 61 20.83 -21.33 6.74
C GLU A 61 20.95 -20.39 7.95
N ALA A 62 22.10 -20.39 8.63
CA ALA A 62 22.37 -19.48 9.73
C ALA A 62 22.27 -18.00 9.31
N LYS A 63 22.69 -17.63 8.08
CA LYS A 63 22.54 -16.28 7.55
C LYS A 63 21.09 -15.87 7.30
N VAL A 64 20.21 -16.82 6.97
CA VAL A 64 18.78 -16.54 6.87
C VAL A 64 18.17 -16.30 8.26
N LEU A 65 18.60 -17.04 9.27
CA LEU A 65 18.17 -16.81 10.66
C LEU A 65 18.68 -15.47 11.18
N GLU A 66 19.94 -15.10 10.90
CA GLU A 66 20.52 -13.80 11.22
C GLU A 66 19.74 -12.65 10.55
N LEU A 67 19.34 -12.82 9.29
CA LEU A 67 18.46 -11.87 8.60
C LEU A 67 17.11 -11.70 9.31
N MET A 68 16.50 -12.79 9.78
CA MET A 68 15.22 -12.73 10.51
C MET A 68 15.38 -12.10 11.90
N GLU A 69 16.49 -12.35 12.58
CA GLU A 69 16.80 -11.68 13.84
C GLU A 69 17.00 -10.17 13.64
N ALA A 70 17.67 -9.76 12.56
CA ALA A 70 17.79 -8.35 12.20
C ALA A 70 16.42 -7.72 11.89
N VAL A 71 15.52 -8.45 11.22
CA VAL A 71 14.13 -8.00 11.00
C VAL A 71 13.40 -7.80 12.33
N ASP A 72 13.45 -8.78 13.23
CA ASP A 72 12.76 -8.74 14.52
C ASP A 72 13.28 -7.63 15.46
N THR A 73 14.56 -7.27 15.34
CA THR A 73 15.21 -6.28 16.22
C THR A 73 15.23 -4.87 15.65
N TYR A 74 15.43 -4.72 14.35
CA TYR A 74 15.58 -3.42 13.70
C TYR A 74 14.25 -2.81 13.28
N ILE A 75 13.29 -3.63 12.81
CA ILE A 75 11.99 -3.14 12.37
C ILE A 75 11.09 -3.11 13.60
N PRO A 76 10.74 -1.92 14.13
CA PRO A 76 9.86 -1.84 15.29
C PRO A 76 8.50 -2.43 14.96
N GLU A 77 7.87 -3.02 15.97
CA GLU A 77 6.49 -3.49 15.82
C GLU A 77 5.61 -2.30 15.38
N PRO A 78 4.97 -2.38 14.21
CA PRO A 78 4.20 -1.26 13.69
C PRO A 78 3.01 -1.01 14.62
N VAL A 79 2.82 0.25 15.00
CA VAL A 79 1.65 0.65 15.78
C VAL A 79 0.41 0.39 14.91
N ARG A 80 -0.37 -0.62 15.31
CA ARG A 80 -1.62 -0.96 14.65
C ARG A 80 -2.70 0.04 15.09
N ASP A 81 -3.35 0.67 14.13
CA ASP A 81 -4.44 1.62 14.35
C ASP A 81 -5.76 0.92 14.75
N THR A 82 -5.73 0.04 15.75
CA THR A 82 -6.87 -0.84 16.12
C THR A 82 -8.05 -0.08 16.75
N GLU A 83 -7.81 1.06 17.37
CA GLU A 83 -8.83 1.89 18.01
C GLU A 83 -9.61 2.78 17.01
N LYS A 84 -9.10 2.94 15.78
CA LYS A 84 -9.80 3.70 14.74
C LYS A 84 -10.99 2.88 14.21
N PRO A 85 -12.00 3.53 13.60
CA PRO A 85 -13.07 2.79 12.93
C PRO A 85 -12.54 1.88 11.83
N PHE A 86 -13.09 0.65 11.75
CA PHE A 86 -12.71 -0.35 10.76
C PHE A 86 -12.74 0.22 9.34
N MET A 87 -11.65 -0.03 8.60
CA MET A 87 -11.60 0.13 7.15
C MET A 87 -10.68 -0.93 6.54
N MET A 88 -11.16 -1.58 5.49
CA MET A 88 -10.40 -2.53 4.68
C MET A 88 -10.62 -2.21 3.20
N PRO A 89 -9.59 -1.76 2.46
CA PRO A 89 -9.66 -1.58 1.02
C PRO A 89 -9.87 -2.91 0.32
N VAL A 90 -10.79 -2.93 -0.66
CA VAL A 90 -11.05 -4.13 -1.46
C VAL A 90 -9.98 -4.22 -2.54
N GLU A 91 -9.21 -5.31 -2.52
CA GLU A 91 -8.19 -5.64 -3.51
C GLU A 91 -8.70 -6.61 -4.57
N ASP A 92 -9.46 -7.62 -4.15
CA ASP A 92 -10.08 -8.62 -5.05
C ASP A 92 -11.40 -9.15 -4.46
N VAL A 93 -12.22 -9.75 -5.32
CA VAL A 93 -13.56 -10.25 -4.99
C VAL A 93 -13.77 -11.63 -5.60
N PHE A 94 -14.03 -12.60 -4.74
CA PHE A 94 -14.29 -13.99 -5.09
C PHE A 94 -15.74 -14.37 -4.79
N SER A 95 -16.32 -15.21 -5.64
CA SER A 95 -17.59 -15.88 -5.33
C SER A 95 -17.31 -17.34 -5.01
N ILE A 96 -17.63 -17.75 -3.79
CA ILE A 96 -17.42 -19.12 -3.31
C ILE A 96 -18.77 -19.85 -3.31
N THR A 97 -18.89 -20.86 -4.17
CA THR A 97 -20.10 -21.67 -4.31
C THR A 97 -20.55 -22.21 -2.95
N GLY A 98 -21.78 -21.88 -2.57
CA GLY A 98 -22.39 -22.34 -1.31
C GLY A 98 -21.96 -21.57 -0.05
N ARG A 99 -21.02 -20.62 -0.12
CA ARG A 99 -20.66 -19.74 1.00
C ARG A 99 -21.06 -18.28 0.77
N GLY A 100 -20.88 -17.76 -0.44
CA GLY A 100 -21.18 -16.37 -0.79
C GLY A 100 -19.99 -15.61 -1.36
N THR A 101 -20.08 -14.28 -1.38
CA THR A 101 -19.04 -13.38 -1.89
C THR A 101 -18.02 -13.06 -0.80
N VAL A 102 -16.74 -13.18 -1.15
CA VAL A 102 -15.60 -12.86 -0.29
C VAL A 102 -14.84 -11.68 -0.89
N ALA A 103 -14.67 -10.61 -0.12
CA ALA A 103 -13.80 -9.50 -0.47
C ALA A 103 -12.46 -9.66 0.26
N THR A 104 -11.35 -9.54 -0.45
CA THR A 104 -10.00 -9.65 0.13
C THR A 104 -9.31 -8.30 0.19
N GLY A 105 -8.49 -8.11 1.22
CA GLY A 105 -7.60 -6.96 1.35
C GLY A 105 -6.90 -6.93 2.69
N ARG A 106 -5.97 -5.99 2.84
CA ARG A 106 -5.39 -5.66 4.14
C ARG A 106 -6.33 -4.76 4.93
N VAL A 107 -6.58 -5.07 6.21
CA VAL A 107 -7.27 -4.14 7.12
C VAL A 107 -6.35 -2.92 7.31
N GLU A 108 -6.76 -1.76 6.82
CA GLU A 108 -5.98 -0.52 6.89
C GLU A 108 -5.98 0.01 8.33
N ARG A 109 -7.13 -0.07 9.01
CA ARG A 109 -7.31 0.39 10.38
C ARG A 109 -8.51 -0.27 11.06
N GLY A 110 -8.55 -0.18 12.38
CA GLY A 110 -9.62 -0.69 13.23
C GLY A 110 -9.66 -2.20 13.33
N GLN A 111 -10.83 -2.71 13.73
CA GLN A 111 -11.10 -4.13 13.92
C GLN A 111 -12.48 -4.49 13.36
N VAL A 112 -12.61 -5.67 12.77
CA VAL A 112 -13.89 -6.26 12.35
C VAL A 112 -14.05 -7.64 12.95
N LYS A 113 -15.25 -7.96 13.45
CA LYS A 113 -15.60 -9.26 14.00
C LYS A 113 -16.64 -9.94 13.12
N VAL A 114 -16.67 -11.27 13.18
CA VAL A 114 -17.78 -12.02 12.58
C VAL A 114 -19.08 -11.59 13.24
N GLY A 115 -20.04 -11.16 12.43
CA GLY A 115 -21.33 -10.62 12.85
C GLY A 115 -21.44 -9.11 12.76
N ASP A 116 -20.33 -8.38 12.59
CA ASP A 116 -20.35 -6.93 12.47
C ASP A 116 -21.01 -6.48 11.15
N GLU A 117 -21.75 -5.38 11.22
CA GLU A 117 -22.25 -4.68 10.06
C GLU A 117 -21.15 -3.78 9.46
N VAL A 118 -21.05 -3.77 8.13
CA VAL A 118 -20.10 -2.95 7.37
C VAL A 118 -20.80 -2.29 6.18
N GLU A 119 -20.28 -1.16 5.77
CA GLU A 119 -20.66 -0.45 4.56
C GLU A 119 -19.64 -0.71 3.44
N ILE A 120 -20.14 -0.88 2.22
CA ILE A 120 -19.34 -0.91 0.99
C ILE A 120 -19.39 0.50 0.41
N VAL A 121 -18.25 1.19 0.39
CA VAL A 121 -18.16 2.62 0.05
C VAL A 121 -17.19 2.84 -1.11
N GLY A 122 -17.57 3.71 -2.05
CA GLY A 122 -16.75 4.13 -3.19
C GLY A 122 -17.23 3.56 -4.52
N ILE A 123 -16.73 4.15 -5.61
CA ILE A 123 -17.05 3.97 -7.04
C ILE A 123 -18.51 4.27 -7.43
N ALA A 124 -19.47 3.88 -6.59
CA ALA A 124 -20.86 4.26 -6.66
C ALA A 124 -21.19 5.29 -5.57
N GLU A 125 -22.17 6.17 -5.84
CA GLU A 125 -22.67 7.13 -4.84
C GLU A 125 -23.48 6.43 -3.73
N GLU A 126 -24.18 5.35 -4.08
CA GLU A 126 -24.98 4.58 -3.12
C GLU A 126 -24.09 3.73 -2.21
N ILE A 127 -24.23 3.94 -0.90
CA ILE A 127 -23.58 3.13 0.12
C ILE A 127 -24.44 1.89 0.39
N SER A 128 -23.86 0.71 0.18
CA SER A 128 -24.52 -0.56 0.49
C SER A 128 -24.12 -1.06 1.87
N LYS A 129 -25.06 -1.68 2.60
CA LYS A 129 -24.82 -2.28 3.92
C LYS A 129 -24.86 -3.79 3.83
N THR A 130 -23.97 -4.44 4.57
CA THR A 130 -23.94 -5.90 4.70
C THR A 130 -23.41 -6.30 6.09
N THR A 131 -23.41 -7.59 6.37
CA THR A 131 -22.85 -8.18 7.58
C THR A 131 -21.67 -9.06 7.19
N VAL A 132 -20.55 -8.93 7.90
CA VAL A 132 -19.44 -9.88 7.83
C VAL A 132 -19.88 -11.17 8.51
N THR A 133 -19.87 -12.28 7.77
CA THR A 133 -20.32 -13.61 8.25
C THR A 133 -19.18 -14.60 8.44
N GLY A 134 -17.98 -14.22 8.04
CA GLY A 134 -16.76 -14.98 8.23
C GLY A 134 -15.55 -14.11 7.93
N VAL A 135 -14.48 -14.36 8.66
CA VAL A 135 -13.17 -13.77 8.43
C VAL A 135 -12.19 -14.92 8.26
N GLU A 136 -11.42 -14.92 7.16
CA GLU A 136 -10.48 -15.98 6.84
C GLU A 136 -9.10 -15.40 6.51
N MET A 137 -8.03 -15.99 7.05
CA MET A 137 -6.64 -15.67 6.71
C MET A 137 -5.90 -16.99 6.43
N PHE A 138 -5.34 -17.14 5.22
CA PHE A 138 -4.59 -18.35 4.81
C PHE A 138 -5.29 -19.69 5.14
N ARG A 139 -6.57 -19.83 4.75
CA ARG A 139 -7.41 -21.03 5.02
C ARG A 139 -7.71 -21.30 6.49
N LYS A 140 -7.45 -20.35 7.38
CA LYS A 140 -7.84 -20.41 8.80
C LYS A 140 -8.99 -19.44 9.05
N LEU A 141 -10.02 -19.94 9.71
CA LEU A 141 -11.13 -19.11 10.18
C LEU A 141 -10.71 -18.35 11.43
N LEU A 142 -11.06 -17.07 11.47
CA LEU A 142 -10.81 -16.18 12.59
C LEU A 142 -12.13 -15.62 13.11
N ASP A 143 -12.19 -15.33 14.41
CA ASP A 143 -13.34 -14.66 15.02
C ASP A 143 -13.35 -13.15 14.73
N TYR A 144 -12.18 -12.58 14.45
CA TYR A 144 -11.98 -11.18 14.13
C TYR A 144 -10.71 -10.96 13.29
N ALA A 145 -10.56 -9.76 12.75
CA ALA A 145 -9.34 -9.25 12.16
C ALA A 145 -9.10 -7.80 12.58
N GLU A 146 -7.84 -7.39 12.57
CA GLU A 146 -7.42 -6.06 12.98
C GLU A 146 -6.43 -5.43 11.98
N ALA A 147 -6.15 -4.14 12.16
CA ALA A 147 -5.25 -3.38 11.32
C ALA A 147 -3.92 -4.11 11.06
N GLY A 148 -3.57 -4.29 9.78
CA GLY A 148 -2.38 -5.02 9.33
C GLY A 148 -2.67 -6.44 8.82
N ASP A 149 -3.79 -7.05 9.21
CA ASP A 149 -4.16 -8.39 8.78
C ASP A 149 -4.60 -8.41 7.31
N ASN A 150 -4.08 -9.37 6.52
CA ASN A 150 -4.57 -9.64 5.16
C ASN A 150 -5.63 -10.74 5.23
N ILE A 151 -6.88 -10.40 4.95
CA ILE A 151 -8.02 -11.29 5.17
C ILE A 151 -8.90 -11.42 3.94
N GLY A 152 -9.73 -12.48 3.92
CA GLY A 152 -10.98 -12.55 3.17
C GLY A 152 -12.17 -12.35 4.11
N ALA A 153 -12.99 -11.34 3.85
CA ALA A 153 -14.24 -11.07 4.55
C ALA A 153 -15.43 -11.64 3.75
N LEU A 154 -16.15 -12.62 4.32
CA LEU A 154 -17.35 -13.21 3.72
C LEU A 154 -18.57 -12.32 3.99
N LEU A 155 -19.23 -11.85 2.93
CA LEU A 155 -20.30 -10.85 3.02
C LEU A 155 -21.68 -11.47 2.80
N ARG A 156 -22.63 -11.12 3.67
CA ARG A 156 -24.01 -11.61 3.59
C ARG A 156 -24.78 -10.94 2.45
N GLY A 157 -25.32 -11.74 1.54
CA GLY A 157 -26.28 -11.27 0.54
C GLY A 157 -25.72 -10.32 -0.51
N VAL A 158 -24.39 -10.18 -0.59
CA VAL A 158 -23.69 -9.39 -1.60
C VAL A 158 -23.31 -10.32 -2.75
N THR A 159 -23.66 -9.97 -3.98
CA THR A 159 -23.18 -10.66 -5.18
C THR A 159 -21.84 -10.08 -5.64
N ARG A 160 -21.11 -10.82 -6.47
CA ARG A 160 -19.79 -10.39 -6.97
C ARG A 160 -19.87 -9.08 -7.75
N GLU A 161 -20.99 -8.79 -8.39
CA GLU A 161 -21.21 -7.59 -9.21
C GLU A 161 -21.50 -6.34 -8.37
N GLN A 162 -21.87 -6.51 -7.09
CA GLN A 162 -22.21 -5.42 -6.17
C GLN A 162 -21.00 -4.89 -5.39
N ILE A 163 -19.84 -5.52 -5.53
CA ILE A 163 -18.61 -5.13 -4.87
C ILE A 163 -17.43 -5.29 -5.82
N GLN A 164 -16.52 -4.34 -5.83
CA GLN A 164 -15.37 -4.35 -6.72
C GLN A 164 -14.14 -3.69 -6.09
N ARG A 165 -12.98 -3.96 -6.70
CA ARG A 165 -11.72 -3.29 -6.38
C ARG A 165 -11.89 -1.76 -6.48
N GLY A 166 -11.24 -1.05 -5.57
CA GLY A 166 -11.35 0.41 -5.44
C GLY A 166 -12.40 0.88 -4.44
N GLN A 167 -13.30 -0.01 -4.00
CA GLN A 167 -14.17 0.24 -2.86
C GLN A 167 -13.47 -0.10 -1.54
N VAL A 168 -14.05 0.33 -0.43
CA VAL A 168 -13.63 -0.04 0.91
C VAL A 168 -14.80 -0.70 1.66
N LEU A 169 -14.49 -1.68 2.50
CA LEU A 169 -15.39 -2.08 3.59
C LEU A 169 -15.09 -1.19 4.79
N ALA A 170 -16.09 -0.52 5.33
CA ALA A 170 -15.90 0.40 6.45
C ALA A 170 -16.94 0.19 7.54
N LYS A 171 -16.61 0.60 8.77
CA LYS A 171 -17.60 0.71 9.85
C LYS A 171 -18.70 1.70 9.40
N PRO A 172 -19.99 1.38 9.61
CA PRO A 172 -21.07 2.21 9.09
C PRO A 172 -21.00 3.67 9.55
N GLY A 173 -21.14 4.60 8.60
CA GLY A 173 -21.17 6.05 8.84
C GLY A 173 -19.83 6.68 9.17
N THR A 174 -18.71 5.99 8.94
CA THR A 174 -17.36 6.47 9.33
C THR A 174 -16.51 7.01 8.19
N ILE A 175 -16.90 6.75 6.95
CA ILE A 175 -16.32 7.37 5.75
C ILE A 175 -17.39 7.49 4.67
N THR A 176 -17.33 8.56 3.89
CA THR A 176 -18.28 8.83 2.80
C THR A 176 -17.55 8.91 1.46
N PRO A 177 -18.24 8.62 0.34
CA PRO A 177 -17.69 8.83 -0.98
C PRO A 177 -17.64 10.32 -1.34
N HIS A 178 -16.54 10.77 -1.94
CA HIS A 178 -16.39 12.12 -2.47
C HIS A 178 -15.82 12.08 -3.90
N THR A 179 -16.21 13.04 -4.73
CA THR A 179 -15.68 13.24 -6.09
C THR A 179 -14.79 14.46 -6.19
N LYS A 180 -15.01 15.49 -5.35
CA LYS A 180 -14.25 16.74 -5.36
C LYS A 180 -13.49 16.93 -4.05
N PHE A 181 -12.21 17.24 -4.14
CA PHE A 181 -11.35 17.50 -2.98
C PHE A 181 -10.22 18.48 -3.33
N GLU A 182 -9.67 19.12 -2.31
CA GLU A 182 -8.44 19.91 -2.37
C GLU A 182 -7.27 19.06 -1.89
N ALA A 183 -6.11 19.20 -2.53
CA ALA A 183 -4.90 18.47 -2.15
C ALA A 183 -3.63 19.25 -2.43
N GLU A 184 -2.62 19.02 -1.58
CA GLU A 184 -1.24 19.40 -1.83
C GLU A 184 -0.52 18.24 -2.52
N VAL A 185 0.12 18.52 -3.66
CA VAL A 185 0.75 17.50 -4.51
C VAL A 185 2.18 17.89 -4.82
N TYR A 186 3.09 16.94 -4.63
CA TYR A 186 4.45 17.01 -5.17
C TYR A 186 4.49 16.34 -6.55
N VAL A 187 4.98 17.07 -7.55
CA VAL A 187 5.17 16.57 -8.91
C VAL A 187 6.61 16.11 -9.05
N LEU A 188 6.83 14.82 -9.32
CA LEU A 188 8.17 14.27 -9.51
C LEU A 188 8.94 15.05 -10.60
N SER A 189 10.20 15.34 -10.32
CA SER A 189 11.16 15.91 -11.28
C SER A 189 11.49 14.91 -12.39
N LYS A 190 12.20 15.40 -13.40
CA LYS A 190 12.68 14.54 -14.50
C LYS A 190 13.70 13.53 -13.99
N GLU A 191 14.55 13.94 -13.06
CA GLU A 191 15.61 13.14 -12.46
C GLU A 191 15.04 11.98 -11.62
N GLU A 192 13.90 12.20 -10.98
CA GLU A 192 13.14 11.16 -10.25
C GLU A 192 12.29 10.25 -11.16
N GLY A 193 12.44 10.37 -12.49
CA GLY A 193 11.68 9.59 -13.47
C GLY A 193 10.24 10.07 -13.69
N GLY A 194 9.93 11.31 -13.29
CA GLY A 194 8.65 11.96 -13.51
C GLY A 194 8.49 12.52 -14.93
N ARG A 195 7.66 13.55 -15.05
CA ARG A 195 7.39 14.19 -16.34
C ARG A 195 8.61 14.96 -16.84
N HIS A 196 8.76 15.02 -18.17
CA HIS A 196 9.77 15.84 -18.82
C HIS A 196 9.29 17.26 -19.14
N THR A 197 7.97 17.46 -19.20
CA THR A 197 7.33 18.71 -19.61
C THR A 197 6.26 19.12 -18.61
N PRO A 198 5.98 20.43 -18.46
CA PRO A 198 4.93 20.90 -17.58
C PRO A 198 3.56 20.36 -17.98
N PHE A 199 2.60 20.47 -17.06
CA PHE A 199 1.18 20.32 -17.37
C PHE A 199 0.43 21.62 -17.05
N PHE A 200 -0.75 21.77 -17.64
CA PHE A 200 -1.59 22.96 -17.57
C PHE A 200 -2.94 22.63 -16.91
N ALA A 201 -3.79 23.64 -16.69
CA ALA A 201 -5.17 23.42 -16.27
C ALA A 201 -5.93 22.45 -17.20
N ASN A 202 -6.92 21.73 -16.67
CA ASN A 202 -7.64 20.63 -17.34
C ASN A 202 -6.79 19.39 -17.65
N TYR A 203 -5.64 19.26 -16.98
CA TYR A 203 -4.89 18.01 -16.99
C TYR A 203 -5.74 16.87 -16.41
N ARG A 204 -5.70 15.69 -17.07
CA ARG A 204 -6.56 14.54 -16.75
C ARG A 204 -5.79 13.24 -16.48
N PRO A 205 -5.01 13.17 -15.39
CA PRO A 205 -4.28 11.96 -15.04
C PRO A 205 -5.18 10.91 -14.36
N GLN A 206 -4.58 9.77 -14.06
CA GLN A 206 -5.14 8.77 -13.15
C GLN A 206 -4.68 9.06 -11.72
N PHE A 207 -5.63 9.09 -10.79
CA PHE A 207 -5.36 9.21 -9.36
C PHE A 207 -5.49 7.82 -8.73
N TYR A 208 -4.38 7.31 -8.23
CA TYR A 208 -4.31 6.01 -7.56
C TYR A 208 -4.67 6.18 -6.09
N PHE A 209 -5.84 5.67 -5.71
CA PHE A 209 -6.31 5.59 -4.32
C PHE A 209 -6.30 4.15 -3.86
N ARG A 210 -5.44 3.84 -2.89
CA ARG A 210 -5.30 2.54 -2.22
C ARG A 210 -5.09 1.38 -3.19
N THR A 211 -6.15 0.91 -3.84
CA THR A 211 -6.17 -0.24 -4.74
C THR A 211 -6.54 0.11 -6.18
N THR A 212 -7.06 1.29 -6.49
CA THR A 212 -7.57 1.61 -7.85
C THR A 212 -7.10 2.95 -8.39
N ASP A 213 -7.00 3.02 -9.71
CA ASP A 213 -6.88 4.26 -10.46
C ASP A 213 -8.27 4.83 -10.79
N VAL A 214 -8.45 6.14 -10.59
CA VAL A 214 -9.64 6.89 -11.02
C VAL A 214 -9.18 8.14 -11.76
N THR A 215 -9.68 8.34 -12.97
CA THR A 215 -9.39 9.57 -13.73
C THR A 215 -10.00 10.77 -13.03
N GLY A 216 -9.24 11.86 -12.93
CA GLY A 216 -9.74 13.13 -12.41
C GLY A 216 -9.34 14.29 -13.29
N VAL A 217 -10.01 15.42 -13.13
CA VAL A 217 -9.64 16.69 -13.77
C VAL A 217 -9.02 17.60 -12.71
N VAL A 218 -7.88 18.20 -13.05
CA VAL A 218 -7.17 19.13 -12.19
C VAL A 218 -7.58 20.57 -12.50
N GLU A 219 -8.02 21.27 -11.46
CA GLU A 219 -8.19 22.72 -11.41
C GLU A 219 -7.02 23.32 -10.63
N LEU A 220 -6.24 24.18 -11.30
CA LEU A 220 -5.10 24.88 -10.69
C LEU A 220 -5.57 26.16 -9.97
N PRO A 221 -4.82 26.64 -8.97
CA PRO A 221 -5.12 27.89 -8.28
C PRO A 221 -5.14 29.08 -9.24
N GLU A 222 -5.89 30.13 -8.87
CA GLU A 222 -5.95 31.36 -9.65
C GLU A 222 -4.54 31.96 -9.80
N GLY A 223 -4.14 32.25 -11.05
CA GLY A 223 -2.81 32.76 -11.39
C GLY A 223 -1.75 31.70 -11.71
N THR A 224 -2.04 30.40 -11.51
CA THR A 224 -1.15 29.30 -11.91
C THR A 224 -1.54 28.76 -13.28
N GLU A 225 -0.76 29.10 -14.31
CA GLU A 225 -1.02 28.63 -15.68
C GLU A 225 -0.47 27.22 -15.96
N MET A 226 0.69 26.90 -15.36
CA MET A 226 1.38 25.64 -15.56
C MET A 226 2.11 25.18 -14.29
N VAL A 227 2.33 23.87 -14.19
CA VAL A 227 3.10 23.24 -13.11
C VAL A 227 4.29 22.51 -13.71
N MET A 228 5.49 22.79 -13.20
CA MET A 228 6.73 22.19 -13.68
C MET A 228 7.03 20.88 -12.93
N PRO A 229 7.73 19.92 -13.56
CA PRO A 229 8.32 18.79 -12.84
C PRO A 229 9.21 19.28 -11.69
N GLY A 230 9.03 18.73 -10.49
CA GLY A 230 9.71 19.14 -9.25
C GLY A 230 8.94 20.13 -8.38
N ASP A 231 7.81 20.67 -8.85
CA ASP A 231 7.01 21.63 -8.09
C ASP A 231 6.14 20.97 -7.01
N ASN A 232 5.87 21.74 -5.94
CA ASN A 232 4.76 21.49 -5.02
C ASN A 232 3.61 22.43 -5.38
N VAL A 233 2.41 21.89 -5.53
CA VAL A 233 1.24 22.66 -5.94
C VAL A 233 -0.02 22.23 -5.17
N SER A 234 -0.76 23.21 -4.70
CA SER A 234 -2.13 23.03 -4.22
C SER A 234 -3.05 22.94 -5.42
N MET A 235 -3.93 21.94 -5.48
CA MET A 235 -4.89 21.79 -6.58
C MET A 235 -6.24 21.27 -6.10
N THR A 236 -7.29 21.64 -6.83
CA THR A 236 -8.60 21.03 -6.67
C THR A 236 -8.76 19.93 -7.73
N VAL A 237 -9.22 18.76 -7.31
CA VAL A 237 -9.41 17.59 -8.18
C VAL A 237 -10.87 17.20 -8.20
N GLU A 238 -11.39 16.93 -9.40
CA GLU A 238 -12.72 16.35 -9.61
C GLU A 238 -12.61 14.99 -10.30
N LEU A 239 -12.93 13.92 -9.56
CA LEU A 239 -12.88 12.53 -10.02
C LEU A 239 -14.12 12.15 -10.83
N ILE A 240 -13.95 11.29 -11.84
CA ILE A 240 -15.08 10.78 -12.64
C ILE A 240 -15.98 9.80 -11.86
N HIS A 241 -15.47 9.22 -10.78
CA HIS A 241 -16.19 8.32 -9.88
C HIS A 241 -15.90 8.69 -8.43
N PRO A 242 -16.89 8.58 -7.53
CA PRO A 242 -16.68 8.82 -6.11
C PRO A 242 -15.67 7.85 -5.50
N ILE A 243 -14.83 8.31 -4.59
CA ILE A 243 -13.94 7.46 -3.79
C ILE A 243 -14.13 7.75 -2.31
N ALA A 244 -14.00 6.71 -1.47
CA ALA A 244 -13.95 6.87 -0.03
C ALA A 244 -12.66 7.58 0.39
N ILE A 245 -12.72 8.89 0.56
CA ILE A 245 -11.60 9.73 0.99
C ILE A 245 -11.98 10.54 2.23
N GLU A 246 -10.97 10.92 2.98
CA GLU A 246 -11.04 11.77 4.17
C GLU A 246 -9.76 12.61 4.26
N ASP A 247 -9.77 13.64 5.10
CA ASP A 247 -8.60 14.51 5.31
C ASP A 247 -7.36 13.68 5.68
N GLY A 248 -6.26 13.91 4.95
CA GLY A 248 -5.01 13.17 5.11
C GLY A 248 -4.89 11.89 4.29
N THR A 249 -5.93 11.53 3.51
CA THR A 249 -5.83 10.41 2.55
C THR A 249 -4.72 10.67 1.54
N ARG A 250 -3.74 9.76 1.47
CA ARG A 250 -2.64 9.83 0.49
C ARG A 250 -3.06 9.16 -0.82
N PHE A 251 -2.58 9.71 -1.93
CA PHE A 251 -2.77 9.15 -3.27
C PHE A 251 -1.51 9.36 -4.12
N SER A 252 -1.50 8.78 -5.31
CA SER A 252 -0.46 9.03 -6.32
C SER A 252 -1.09 9.44 -7.64
N ILE A 253 -0.41 10.29 -8.40
CA ILE A 253 -0.83 10.67 -9.76
C ILE A 253 -0.03 9.83 -10.75
N ARG A 254 -0.70 9.21 -11.71
CA ARG A 254 -0.10 8.29 -12.69
C ARG A 254 -0.50 8.65 -14.12
N GLU A 255 0.43 8.40 -15.04
CA GLU A 255 0.22 8.50 -16.49
C GLU A 255 0.59 7.19 -17.16
N GLY A 256 -0.39 6.30 -17.35
CA GLY A 256 -0.18 5.06 -18.10
C GLY A 256 0.31 3.86 -17.29
N GLY A 257 0.17 3.88 -15.96
CA GLY A 257 0.47 2.75 -15.07
C GLY A 257 1.88 2.80 -14.49
#